data_AF-A0A6B3FXI9-F1
#
_entry.id   AF-A0A6B3FXI9-F1
#
_cell.length_a   1.000
_cell.length_b   1.000
_cell.length_c   1.000
_cell.angle_alpha   90.00
_cell.angle_beta   90.00
_cell.angle_gamma   90.00
#
_symmetry.space_group_name_H-M   'P 1'
#
loop_
_entity.id
_entity.type
_entity.pdbx_description
1 polymer ?
#
loop_
_entity_poly.entity_id
_entity_poly.type
_entity_poly.pdbx_seq_one_letter_code
_entity_poly.pdbx_strand_id
1 'polypeptide(L)'
;MRKILIVGAGQSGLQLALGLQSRGYEVTLMSNRTADEIRSGRVMSTQCMFHTALQHERDYQLNFWESQAPKIEGLGVSVAAPDSSRAIDWVGKLDGYAQSVDQRVKMAGWMETFA
;
A
#
# COMPACT_ATOMS: atom_id res chain seq x y z
N MET A 1 -12.47 -11.62 -25.27
CA MET A 1 -11.77 -11.07 -24.08
C MET A 1 -12.79 -10.75 -23.01
N ARG A 2 -12.49 -10.99 -21.72
CA ARG A 2 -13.41 -10.68 -20.62
C ARG A 2 -13.26 -9.19 -20.24
N LYS A 3 -14.38 -8.51 -20.02
CA LYS A 3 -14.43 -7.14 -19.48
C LYS A 3 -14.60 -7.20 -17.98
N ILE A 4 -13.79 -6.44 -17.24
CA ILE A 4 -13.74 -6.51 -15.77
C ILE A 4 -13.94 -5.11 -15.20
N LEU A 5 -14.97 -4.92 -14.38
CA LEU A 5 -15.16 -3.70 -13.60
C LEU A 5 -14.64 -3.92 -12.18
N ILE A 6 -13.79 -3.01 -11.71
CA ILE A 6 -13.30 -2.94 -10.33
C ILE A 6 -13.85 -1.65 -9.72
N VAL A 7 -14.57 -1.75 -8.61
CA VAL A 7 -15.10 -0.59 -7.88
C VAL A 7 -14.23 -0.35 -6.65
N GLY A 8 -13.45 0.74 -6.69
CA GLY A 8 -12.56 1.18 -5.62
C GLY A 8 -11.09 1.19 -6.03
N ALA A 9 -10.48 2.38 -6.11
CA ALA A 9 -9.05 2.57 -6.37
C ALA A 9 -8.21 2.51 -5.07
N GLY A 10 -8.47 1.49 -4.25
CA GLY A 10 -7.69 1.17 -3.06
C GLY A 10 -6.40 0.40 -3.38
N GLN A 11 -5.64 0.00 -2.36
CA GLN A 11 -4.42 -0.80 -2.51
C GLN A 11 -4.70 -2.09 -3.31
N SER A 12 -5.71 -2.85 -2.90
CA SER A 12 -6.11 -4.08 -3.57
C SER A 12 -6.68 -3.82 -4.98
N GLY A 13 -7.53 -2.81 -5.12
CA GLY A 13 -8.20 -2.50 -6.39
C GLY A 13 -7.23 -2.05 -7.48
N LEU A 14 -6.31 -1.14 -7.16
CA LEU A 14 -5.28 -0.68 -8.09
C LEU A 14 -4.29 -1.78 -8.44
N GLN A 15 -3.82 -2.54 -7.45
CA GLN A 15 -2.91 -3.66 -7.69
C GLN A 15 -3.56 -4.73 -8.59
N LEU A 16 -4.84 -5.05 -8.36
CA LEU A 16 -5.59 -5.96 -9.22
C LEU A 16 -5.78 -5.38 -10.64
N ALA A 17 -6.15 -4.10 -10.75
CA ALA A 17 -6.40 -3.45 -12.02
C ALA A 17 -5.15 -3.42 -12.91
N LEU A 18 -4.01 -2.99 -12.36
CA LEU A 18 -2.71 -2.95 -13.05
C LEU A 18 -2.20 -4.37 -13.37
N GLY A 19 -2.37 -5.32 -12.44
CA GLY A 19 -2.01 -6.72 -12.66
C GLY A 19 -2.83 -7.38 -13.78
N LEU A 20 -4.11 -7.04 -13.93
CA LEU A 20 -4.96 -7.51 -15.02
C LEU A 20 -4.65 -6.78 -16.33
N GLN A 21 -4.44 -5.46 -16.29
CA GLN A 21 -4.06 -4.67 -17.46
C GLN A 21 -2.76 -5.15 -18.09
N SER A 22 -1.72 -5.45 -17.28
CA SER A 22 -0.45 -6.00 -17.76
C SER A 22 -0.58 -7.37 -18.45
N ARG A 23 -1.70 -8.08 -18.22
CA ARG A 23 -2.03 -9.35 -18.88
C ARG A 23 -2.99 -9.19 -20.08
N GLY A 24 -3.29 -7.95 -20.48
CA GLY A 24 -4.12 -7.64 -21.66
C GLY A 24 -5.63 -7.77 -21.45
N TYR A 25 -6.12 -7.76 -20.21
CA TYR A 25 -7.56 -7.70 -19.94
C TYR A 25 -8.11 -6.28 -20.15
N GLU A 26 -9.37 -6.19 -20.59
CA GLU A 26 -10.11 -4.92 -20.63
C GLU A 26 -10.66 -4.64 -19.22
N VAL A 27 -10.06 -3.66 -18.53
CA VAL A 27 -10.38 -3.32 -17.14
C VAL A 27 -10.96 -1.91 -17.08
N THR A 28 -12.07 -1.76 -16.36
CA THR A 28 -12.58 -0.46 -15.92
C THR A 28 -12.36 -0.34 -14.43
N LEU A 29 -11.64 0.70 -13.99
CA LEU A 29 -11.46 1.03 -12.59
C LEU A 29 -12.33 2.23 -12.24
N MET A 30 -13.27 2.05 -11.31
CA MET A 30 -14.13 3.12 -10.82
C MET A 30 -13.61 3.63 -9.47
N SER A 31 -13.41 4.95 -9.37
CA SER A 31 -13.02 5.64 -8.14
C SER A 31 -13.95 6.83 -7.91
N ASN A 32 -14.19 7.17 -6.64
CA ASN A 32 -14.93 8.38 -6.28
C ASN A 32 -14.03 9.63 -6.22
N ARG A 33 -12.72 9.45 -6.38
CA ARG A 33 -11.70 10.52 -6.36
C ARG A 33 -10.70 10.31 -7.49
N THR A 34 -10.23 11.39 -8.07
CA THR A 34 -9.11 11.41 -9.02
C THR A 34 -7.76 11.23 -8.33
N ALA A 35 -6.70 10.99 -9.10
CA ALA A 35 -5.34 10.94 -8.59
C ALA A 35 -4.94 12.26 -7.91
N ASP A 36 -5.27 13.41 -8.51
CA ASP A 36 -4.98 14.74 -7.95
C ASP A 36 -5.74 15.02 -6.65
N GLU A 37 -7.00 14.61 -6.56
CA GLU A 37 -7.80 14.74 -5.32
C GLU A 37 -7.25 13.88 -4.20
N ILE A 38 -6.71 12.70 -4.52
CA ILE A 38 -6.00 11.86 -3.53
C ILE A 38 -4.69 12.51 -3.13
N ARG A 39 -3.89 12.99 -4.09
CA ARG A 39 -2.57 13.59 -3.86
C ARG A 39 -2.63 14.83 -2.99
N SER A 40 -3.60 15.71 -3.26
CA SER A 40 -3.82 16.97 -2.53
C SER A 40 -4.73 16.81 -1.30
N GLY A 41 -5.32 15.63 -1.12
CA GLY A 41 -6.27 15.34 -0.05
C GLY A 41 -5.66 15.19 1.34
N ARG A 42 -6.54 14.90 2.29
CA ARG A 42 -6.15 14.56 3.67
C ARG A 42 -5.49 13.19 3.71
N VAL A 43 -4.61 13.00 4.69
CA VAL A 43 -4.04 11.68 5.02
C VAL A 43 -5.18 10.69 5.23
N MET A 44 -5.10 9.56 4.56
CA MET A 44 -6.19 8.58 4.51
C MET A 44 -6.10 7.56 5.65
N SER A 45 -4.94 6.90 5.79
CA SER A 45 -4.68 5.91 6.82
C SER A 45 -3.19 5.74 7.02
N THR A 46 -2.79 5.33 8.22
CA THR A 46 -1.47 4.77 8.47
C THR A 46 -1.33 3.49 7.66
N GLN A 47 -0.26 3.35 6.90
CA GLN A 47 -0.02 2.16 6.08
C GLN A 47 1.36 1.60 6.34
N CYS A 48 1.44 0.28 6.40
CA CYS A 48 2.68 -0.45 6.43
C CYS A 48 2.48 -1.73 5.64
N MET A 49 3.27 -1.91 4.58
CA MET A 49 3.26 -3.13 3.79
C MET A 49 4.40 -4.02 4.27
N PHE A 50 4.05 -5.19 4.77
CA PHE A 50 5.02 -6.20 5.19
C PHE A 50 5.59 -6.96 3.98
N HIS A 51 6.67 -7.69 4.22
CA HIS A 51 7.45 -8.39 3.20
C HIS A 51 6.61 -9.11 2.13
N THR A 52 5.62 -9.91 2.53
CA THR A 52 4.75 -10.66 1.59
C THR A 52 3.96 -9.75 0.66
N ALA A 53 3.41 -8.65 1.19
CA ALA A 53 2.64 -7.72 0.38
C ALA A 53 3.53 -6.90 -0.55
N LEU A 54 4.72 -6.48 -0.08
CA LEU A 54 5.74 -5.88 -0.94
C LEU A 54 6.18 -6.83 -2.05
N GLN A 55 6.26 -8.13 -1.77
CA GLN A 55 6.61 -9.11 -2.80
C GLN A 55 5.57 -9.15 -3.91
N HIS A 56 4.27 -9.11 -3.57
CA HIS A 56 3.23 -9.02 -4.58
C HIS A 56 3.33 -7.74 -5.42
N GLU A 57 3.77 -6.62 -4.85
CA GLU A 57 4.03 -5.41 -5.64
C GLU A 57 5.21 -5.60 -6.60
N ARG A 58 6.30 -6.22 -6.15
CA ARG A 58 7.48 -6.54 -7.00
C ARG A 58 7.11 -7.47 -8.16
N ASP A 59 6.31 -8.50 -7.90
CA ASP A 59 5.93 -9.48 -8.92
C ASP A 59 5.20 -8.82 -10.11
N TYR A 60 4.51 -7.70 -9.86
CA TYR A 60 3.82 -6.90 -10.88
C TYR A 60 4.54 -5.59 -11.22
N GLN A 61 5.78 -5.40 -10.74
CA GLN A 61 6.58 -4.19 -10.95
C GLN A 61 5.90 -2.90 -10.47
N LEU A 62 5.08 -2.98 -9.41
CA LEU A 62 4.32 -1.87 -8.83
C LEU A 62 5.02 -1.20 -7.63
N ASN A 63 6.21 -1.68 -7.30
CA ASN A 63 7.07 -1.25 -6.18
C ASN A 63 7.81 0.08 -6.46
N PHE A 64 7.14 1.09 -7.03
CA PHE A 64 7.78 2.31 -7.58
C PHE A 64 8.65 3.09 -6.59
N TRP A 65 8.31 3.04 -5.31
CA TRP A 65 9.01 3.79 -4.25
C TRP A 65 9.92 2.93 -3.39
N GLU A 66 10.12 1.66 -3.73
CA GLU A 66 10.88 0.73 -2.88
C GLU A 66 12.31 1.20 -2.59
N SER A 67 12.99 1.81 -3.56
CA SER A 67 14.35 2.35 -3.36
C SER A 67 14.40 3.64 -2.51
N GLN A 68 13.27 4.32 -2.36
CA GLN A 68 13.17 5.61 -1.65
C GLN A 68 12.58 5.46 -0.25
N ALA A 69 11.69 4.48 -0.06
CA ALA A 69 11.00 4.28 1.21
C ALA A 69 11.94 3.65 2.26
N PRO A 70 12.02 4.18 3.49
CA PRO A 70 12.83 3.59 4.55
C PRO A 70 12.41 2.16 4.85
N LYS A 71 13.40 1.32 5.17
CA LYS A 71 13.16 -0.06 5.61
C LYS A 71 12.77 -0.09 7.07
N ILE A 72 11.65 -0.74 7.35
CA ILE A 72 11.20 -1.07 8.71
C ILE A 72 11.64 -2.50 8.98
N GLU A 73 12.63 -2.69 9.85
CA GLU A 73 13.24 -4.00 10.11
C GLU A 73 12.68 -4.70 11.36
N GLY A 74 11.82 -4.02 12.11
CA GLY A 74 11.27 -4.51 13.36
C GLY A 74 10.02 -3.78 13.80
N LEU A 75 9.34 -4.35 14.79
CA LEU A 75 8.17 -3.79 15.44
C LEU A 75 8.40 -3.75 16.95
N GLY A 76 8.21 -2.57 17.54
CA GLY A 76 8.12 -2.42 18.99
C GLY A 76 6.67 -2.39 19.43
N VAL A 77 6.34 -3.10 20.50
CA VAL A 77 5.01 -3.06 21.13
C VAL A 77 5.17 -2.76 22.60
N SER A 78 4.43 -1.76 23.07
CA SER A 78 4.30 -1.50 24.49
C SER A 78 2.85 -1.28 24.90
N VAL A 79 2.48 -1.80 26.06
CA VAL A 79 1.15 -1.63 26.65
C VAL A 79 1.31 -0.98 28.02
N ALA A 80 0.59 0.12 28.24
CA ALA A 80 0.61 0.84 29.49
C ALA A 80 -0.20 0.09 30.57
N ALA A 81 0.33 0.03 31.79
CA ALA A 81 -0.40 -0.32 33.00
C ALA A 81 -1.21 0.87 33.54
N PRO A 82 -2.13 0.64 34.49
CA PRO A 82 -2.89 1.72 35.14
C PRO A 82 -2.02 2.80 35.81
N ASP A 83 -0.81 2.45 36.26
CA ASP A 83 0.17 3.37 36.83
C ASP A 83 1.04 4.08 35.78
N SER A 84 0.69 3.95 34.50
CA SER A 84 1.44 4.46 33.32
C SER A 84 2.80 3.80 33.08
N SER A 85 3.18 2.76 33.83
CA SER A 85 4.36 1.94 33.51
C SER A 85 4.11 1.08 32.25
N ARG A 86 5.16 0.55 31.62
CA ARG A 86 5.05 -0.32 30.44
C ARG A 86 4.97 -1.78 30.90
N ALA A 87 3.75 -2.29 31.11
CA ALA A 87 3.52 -3.68 31.52
C ALA A 87 3.95 -4.69 30.44
N ILE A 88 3.88 -4.29 29.17
CA ILE A 88 4.45 -5.00 28.04
C ILE A 88 5.42 -4.02 27.37
N ASP A 89 6.63 -4.47 27.07
CA ASP A 89 7.61 -3.72 26.30
C ASP A 89 8.57 -4.70 25.62
N TRP A 90 8.42 -4.87 24.30
CA TRP A 90 9.30 -5.74 23.52
C TRP A 90 9.51 -5.21 22.11
N VAL A 91 10.61 -5.66 21.49
CA VAL A 91 10.92 -5.39 20.09
C VAL A 91 11.17 -6.72 19.39
N GLY A 92 10.46 -6.95 18.29
CA GLY A 92 10.66 -8.08 17.40
C GLY A 92 11.31 -7.64 16.10
N LYS A 93 12.23 -8.45 15.57
CA LYS A 93 12.77 -8.28 14.20
C LYS A 93 11.86 -8.99 13.20
N LEU A 94 11.72 -8.40 12.02
CA LEU A 94 10.99 -9.01 10.91
C LEU A 94 11.93 -9.88 10.08
N ASP A 95 11.44 -11.01 9.55
CA ASP A 95 12.21 -11.87 8.64
C ASP A 95 12.52 -11.19 7.29
N GLY A 96 11.69 -10.22 6.91
CA GLY A 96 11.91 -9.32 5.79
C GLY A 96 11.37 -7.93 6.11
N TYR A 97 12.02 -6.89 5.59
CA TYR A 97 11.64 -5.52 5.92
C TYR A 97 10.23 -5.17 5.41
N ALA A 98 9.57 -4.28 6.13
CA ALA A 98 8.35 -3.62 5.73
C ALA A 98 8.66 -2.19 5.24
N GLN A 99 7.71 -1.56 4.55
CA GLN A 99 7.81 -0.16 4.12
C GLN A 99 6.48 0.56 4.30
N SER A 100 6.56 1.85 4.59
CA SER A 100 5.42 2.75 4.66
C SER A 100 5.58 3.82 3.60
N VAL A 101 4.61 3.90 2.69
CA VAL A 101 4.49 4.97 1.70
C VAL A 101 3.13 5.61 1.91
N ASP A 102 3.09 6.94 1.99
CA ASP A 102 1.83 7.69 2.11
C ASP A 102 0.90 7.30 0.95
N GLN A 103 -0.35 6.95 1.26
CA GLN A 103 -1.33 6.55 0.26
C GLN A 103 -1.59 7.64 -0.76
N ARG A 104 -1.45 8.91 -0.38
CA ARG A 104 -1.59 10.05 -1.29
C ARG A 104 -0.54 10.07 -2.38
N VAL A 105 0.65 9.52 -2.09
CA VAL A 105 1.72 9.34 -3.06
C VAL A 105 1.49 8.06 -3.87
N LYS A 106 1.28 6.94 -3.16
CA LYS A 106 1.22 5.61 -3.76
C LYS A 106 0.01 5.41 -4.66
N MET A 107 -1.18 5.70 -4.17
CA MET A 107 -2.42 5.49 -4.91
C MET A 107 -2.53 6.45 -6.08
N ALA A 108 -2.15 7.72 -5.91
CA ALA A 108 -2.14 8.69 -7.00
C ALA A 108 -1.20 8.25 -8.13
N GLY A 109 0.04 7.83 -7.80
CA GLY A 109 0.98 7.34 -8.82
C GLY A 109 0.52 6.06 -9.52
N TRP A 110 -0.12 5.13 -8.81
CA TRP A 110 -0.72 3.95 -9.42
C TRP A 110 -1.93 4.28 -10.31
N MET A 111 -2.77 5.23 -9.89
CA MET A 111 -3.89 5.71 -10.72
C MET A 111 -3.40 6.40 -12.00
N GLU A 112 -2.35 7.20 -11.92
CA GLU A 112 -1.72 7.84 -13.09
C GLU A 112 -1.09 6.83 -14.05
N THR A 113 -0.64 5.68 -13.53
CA THR A 113 -0.09 4.60 -14.36
C THR A 113 -1.17 3.79 -15.06
N PHE A 114 -2.36 3.67 -14.45
CA PHE A 114 -3.48 2.92 -15.01
C PHE A 114 -4.12 3.71 -16.16
N ALA A 115 -3.81 3.30 -17.41
CA ALA A 115 -4.26 3.94 -18.65
C ALA A 115 -5.56 3.36 -19.23
#